data_AF-A0A7Y3D2A7-F1
#
_entry.id   AF-A0A7Y3D2A7-F1
#
_cell.length_a   1.000
_cell.length_b   1.000
_cell.length_c   1.000
_cell.angle_alpha   90.00
_cell.angle_beta   90.00
_cell.angle_gamma   90.00
#
_symmetry.space_group_name_H-M   'P 1'
#
loop_
_entity.id
_entity.type
_entity.pdbx_description
1 polymer ?
#
loop_
_entity_poly.entity_id
_entity_poly.type
_entity_poly.pdbx_seq_one_letter_code
_entity_poly.pdbx_strand_id
1 'polypeptide(L)'
;TNTGDEMNIKVTQPIIESIFFKNSPLHDGAAIIENNIVKATRVILPVSNETSIPLRFGLRHRAAAGITEKTDALALVVSEETGQVSYIKNGKFVRFEDTTELIDLLHKDLS
;
A
#
# COMPACT_ATOMS: atom_id res chain seq x y z
N THR A 1 -2.68 12.87 5.65
CA THR A 1 -1.57 13.22 4.74
C THR A 1 -0.48 14.07 5.39
N ASN A 2 -0.70 14.65 6.58
CA ASN A 2 0.20 15.63 7.23
C ASN A 2 1.62 15.16 7.61
N THR A 3 2.00 13.90 7.33
CA THR A 3 3.32 13.34 7.66
C THR A 3 4.22 13.12 6.44
N GLY A 4 3.69 13.24 5.21
CA GLY A 4 4.43 13.02 3.97
C GLY A 4 4.51 14.25 3.08
N ASP A 5 5.10 14.08 1.90
CA ASP A 5 5.20 15.13 0.89
C ASP A 5 3.90 15.17 0.09
N GLU A 6 3.24 16.32 0.08
CA GLU A 6 2.02 16.54 -0.68
C GLU A 6 2.29 16.46 -2.19
N MET A 7 1.40 15.78 -2.90
CA MET A 7 1.48 15.53 -4.33
C MET A 7 0.13 15.82 -4.98
N ASN A 8 0.17 16.15 -6.26
CA ASN A 8 -1.04 16.24 -7.09
C ASN A 8 -0.75 15.67 -8.48
N ILE A 9 -0.39 14.39 -8.51
CA ILE A 9 0.14 13.71 -9.70
C ILE A 9 -0.83 12.63 -10.14
N LYS A 10 -1.19 12.61 -11.43
CA LYS A 10 -2.00 11.54 -12.01
C LYS A 10 -1.28 10.20 -11.91
N VAL A 11 -1.99 9.17 -11.47
CA VAL A 11 -1.47 7.80 -11.43
C VAL A 11 -1.16 7.33 -12.85
N THR A 12 0.10 6.97 -13.08
CA THR A 12 0.58 6.29 -14.29
C THR A 12 1.67 5.31 -13.88
N GLN A 13 1.91 4.27 -14.68
CA GLN A 13 2.95 3.29 -14.38
C GLN A 13 4.33 3.92 -14.12
N PRO A 14 4.86 4.83 -14.97
CA PRO A 14 6.17 5.46 -14.73
C PRO A 14 6.23 6.24 -13.41
N ILE A 15 5.12 6.85 -12.98
CA ILE A 15 5.06 7.60 -11.73
C ILE A 15 5.16 6.65 -10.53
N ILE A 16 4.40 5.54 -10.54
CA ILE A 16 4.46 4.55 -9.45
C ILE A 16 5.85 3.92 -9.36
N GLU A 17 6.45 3.56 -10.49
CA GLU A 17 7.82 3.05 -10.56
C GLU A 17 8.84 4.07 -10.03
N SER A 18 8.69 5.34 -10.40
CA SER A 18 9.60 6.42 -9.96
C SER A 18 9.48 6.72 -8.46
N ILE A 19 8.27 6.61 -7.89
CA ILE A 19 8.05 6.80 -6.46
C ILE A 19 8.78 5.70 -5.69
N PHE A 20 8.59 4.44 -6.06
CA PHE A 20 9.13 3.29 -5.33
C PHE A 20 10.51 2.82 -5.81
N PHE A 21 11.16 3.55 -6.72
CA PHE A 21 12.55 3.29 -7.09
C PHE A 21 13.45 3.43 -5.86
N LYS A 22 14.27 2.41 -5.58
CA LYS A 22 15.04 2.29 -4.32
C LYS A 22 15.92 3.51 -3.97
N ASN A 23 16.39 4.25 -4.98
CA ASN A 23 17.23 5.44 -4.76
C ASN A 23 16.46 6.75 -4.90
N SER A 24 15.14 6.70 -5.13
CA SER A 24 14.28 7.88 -5.21
C SER A 24 14.12 8.49 -3.81
N PRO A 25 14.13 9.81 -3.65
CA PRO A 25 13.81 10.41 -2.36
C PRO A 25 12.37 10.09 -1.91
N LEU A 26 11.48 9.65 -2.80
CA LEU A 26 10.05 9.43 -2.51
C LEU A 26 9.71 8.03 -1.97
N HIS A 27 10.65 7.08 -2.02
CA HIS A 27 10.36 5.65 -1.82
C HIS A 27 10.09 5.24 -0.36
N ASP A 28 10.55 6.03 0.59
CA ASP A 28 10.54 5.69 2.01
C ASP A 28 9.23 6.12 2.66
N GLY A 29 8.24 5.22 2.64
CA GLY A 29 6.92 5.41 3.23
C GLY A 29 5.81 4.94 2.29
N ALA A 30 4.57 5.36 2.59
CA ALA A 30 3.42 5.04 1.76
C ALA A 30 3.12 6.12 0.73
N ALA A 31 2.62 5.70 -0.43
CA ALA A 31 1.93 6.56 -1.37
C ALA A 31 0.42 6.50 -1.09
N ILE A 32 -0.23 7.66 -0.99
CA ILE A 32 -1.69 7.76 -0.80
C ILE A 32 -2.29 8.11 -2.15
N ILE A 33 -3.22 7.28 -2.62
CA ILE A 33 -3.89 7.45 -3.90
C ILE A 33 -5.38 7.63 -3.65
N GLU A 34 -5.95 8.66 -4.25
CA GLU A 34 -7.38 8.95 -4.20
C GLU A 34 -7.81 9.52 -5.56
N ASN A 35 -8.93 9.03 -6.11
CA ASN A 35 -9.48 9.51 -7.38
C ASN A 35 -8.46 9.50 -8.54
N ASN A 36 -7.64 8.44 -8.64
CA ASN A 36 -6.55 8.32 -9.61
C ASN A 36 -5.46 9.41 -9.51
N ILE A 37 -5.33 10.05 -8.36
CA ILE A 37 -4.30 11.03 -8.03
C ILE A 37 -3.46 10.52 -6.86
N VAL A 38 -2.14 10.54 -7.01
CA VAL A 38 -1.21 10.42 -5.88
C VAL A 38 -1.29 11.73 -5.09
N LYS A 39 -1.87 11.67 -3.89
CA LYS A 39 -2.09 12.81 -2.99
C LYS A 39 -0.88 13.10 -2.11
N ALA A 40 -0.12 12.07 -1.77
CA ALA A 40 1.09 12.22 -0.99
C ALA A 40 2.01 11.01 -1.15
N THR A 41 3.30 11.21 -0.92
CA THR A 41 4.33 10.15 -0.81
C THR A 41 5.06 10.28 0.52
N ARG A 42 5.92 9.30 0.85
CA ARG A 42 6.64 9.24 2.14
C ARG A 42 5.73 9.32 3.37
N VAL A 43 4.45 8.94 3.22
CA VAL A 43 3.50 9.03 4.33
C VAL A 43 3.83 7.97 5.36
N ILE A 44 4.05 8.42 6.60
CA ILE A 44 4.20 7.51 7.75
C ILE A 44 2.81 7.06 8.17
N LEU A 45 2.58 5.75 8.03
CA LEU A 45 1.32 5.11 8.40
C LEU A 45 1.39 4.53 9.83
N PRO A 46 0.25 4.44 10.54
CA PRO A 46 0.19 3.72 11.80
C PRO A 46 0.48 2.23 11.56
N VAL A 47 1.28 1.65 12.44
CA VAL A 47 1.62 0.22 12.40
C VAL A 47 0.63 -0.54 13.28
N SER A 48 0.08 -1.65 12.79
CA SER A 48 -0.77 -2.52 13.60
C SER A 48 0.07 -3.20 14.69
N ASN A 49 -0.51 -3.29 15.89
CA ASN A 49 0.04 -4.03 17.03
C ASN A 49 -0.57 -5.44 17.15
N GLU A 50 -1.36 -5.87 16.16
CA GLU A 50 -1.95 -7.20 16.10
C GLU A 50 -0.87 -8.28 16.10
N THR A 51 -0.87 -9.11 17.14
CA THR A 51 0.00 -10.30 17.24
C THR A 51 -0.36 -11.39 16.24
N SER A 52 -1.52 -11.26 15.58
CA SER A 52 -1.99 -12.21 14.57
C SER A 52 -1.24 -12.10 13.23
N ILE A 53 -0.53 -10.99 12.98
CA ILE A 53 0.29 -10.82 11.78
C ILE A 53 1.57 -11.67 11.90
N PRO A 54 1.82 -12.62 10.98
CA PRO A 54 3.02 -13.46 11.03
C PRO A 54 4.32 -12.66 11.10
N LEU A 55 5.26 -13.10 11.94
CA LEU A 55 6.56 -12.44 12.16
C LEU A 55 7.40 -12.24 10.89
N ARG A 56 7.19 -13.08 9.86
CA ARG A 56 7.84 -12.94 8.56
C ARG A 56 7.47 -11.66 7.81
N PHE A 57 6.37 -11.01 8.17
CA PHE A 57 5.94 -9.79 7.51
C PHE A 57 6.66 -8.57 8.11
N GLY A 58 7.31 -7.78 7.27
CA GLY A 58 8.03 -6.57 7.67
C GLY A 58 7.12 -5.37 8.01
N LEU A 59 7.75 -4.21 8.23
CA LEU A 59 7.07 -2.97 8.64
C LEU A 59 6.04 -2.48 7.61
N ARG A 60 6.27 -2.63 6.30
CA ARG A 60 5.32 -2.25 5.26
C ARG A 60 3.98 -2.96 5.40
N HIS A 61 4.01 -4.27 5.67
CA HIS A 61 2.81 -5.08 5.86
C HIS A 61 2.07 -4.70 7.14
N ARG A 62 2.78 -4.47 8.25
CA ARG A 62 2.15 -4.04 9.50
C ARG A 62 1.56 -2.62 9.40
N ALA A 63 2.22 -1.73 8.66
CA ALA A 63 1.70 -0.40 8.35
C ALA A 63 0.44 -0.46 7.48
N ALA A 64 0.43 -1.32 6.46
CA ALA A 64 -0.74 -1.59 5.64
C ALA A 64 -1.92 -2.16 6.46
N ALA A 65 -1.66 -3.16 7.32
CA ALA A 65 -2.69 -3.65 8.24
C ALA A 65 -3.20 -2.52 9.15
N GLY A 66 -2.29 -1.76 9.78
CA GLY A 66 -2.65 -0.71 10.73
C GLY A 66 -3.47 0.44 10.13
N ILE A 67 -3.21 0.83 8.87
CA ILE A 67 -4.04 1.84 8.21
C ILE A 67 -5.41 1.31 7.81
N THR A 68 -5.47 0.09 7.27
CA THR A 68 -6.74 -0.53 6.83
C THR A 68 -7.61 -1.02 7.99
N GLU A 69 -7.09 -1.14 9.21
CA GLU A 69 -7.89 -1.34 10.43
C GLU A 69 -8.63 -0.08 10.84
N LYS A 70 -8.02 1.09 10.61
CA LYS A 70 -8.48 2.39 11.13
C LYS A 70 -9.30 3.17 10.12
N THR A 71 -9.29 2.74 8.87
CA THR A 71 -9.93 3.43 7.73
C THR A 71 -10.56 2.40 6.81
N ASP A 72 -11.40 2.86 5.89
CA ASP A 72 -11.94 2.07 4.79
C ASP A 72 -10.95 1.90 3.62
N ALA A 73 -9.74 2.44 3.75
CA ALA A 73 -8.70 2.27 2.77
C ALA A 73 -8.30 0.79 2.63
N LEU A 74 -7.94 0.42 1.41
CA LEU A 74 -7.23 -0.82 1.10
C LEU A 74 -5.74 -0.52 0.90
N ALA A 75 -4.89 -1.55 1.02
CA ALA A 75 -3.46 -1.41 0.84
C ALA A 75 -2.89 -2.54 -0.03
N LEU A 76 -2.08 -2.15 -1.00
CA LEU A 76 -1.22 -3.05 -1.77
C LEU A 76 0.21 -2.92 -1.28
N VAL A 77 0.85 -4.05 -1.00
CA VAL A 77 2.23 -4.09 -0.51
C VAL A 77 3.05 -5.03 -1.37
N VAL A 78 4.22 -4.59 -1.82
CA VAL A 78 5.22 -5.45 -2.46
C VAL A 78 6.33 -5.71 -1.45
N SER A 79 6.58 -6.99 -1.18
CA SER A 79 7.68 -7.44 -0.33
C SER A 79 9.03 -7.12 -0.98
N GLU A 80 9.90 -6.39 -0.27
CA GLU A 80 11.27 -6.14 -0.74
C GLU A 80 12.11 -7.42 -0.82
N GLU A 81 11.79 -8.41 0.02
CA GLU A 81 12.57 -9.64 0.14
C GLU A 81 12.18 -10.67 -0.92
N THR A 82 10.88 -10.74 -1.25
CA THR A 82 10.33 -11.82 -2.08
C THR A 82 9.67 -11.34 -3.37
N GLY A 83 9.44 -10.03 -3.52
CA GLY A 83 8.64 -9.47 -4.61
C GLY A 83 7.15 -9.82 -4.54
N GLN A 84 6.71 -10.57 -3.53
CA GLN A 84 5.31 -10.98 -3.39
C GLN A 84 4.42 -9.76 -3.13
N VAL A 85 3.32 -9.70 -3.89
CA VAL A 85 2.25 -8.72 -3.69
C VAL A 85 1.31 -9.24 -2.61
N SER A 86 0.94 -8.36 -1.68
CA SER A 86 -0.09 -8.61 -0.67
C SER A 86 -1.21 -7.58 -0.81
N TYR A 87 -2.44 -8.07 -0.76
CA TYR A 87 -3.64 -7.24 -0.71
C TYR A 87 -4.21 -7.26 0.71
N ILE A 88 -4.34 -6.09 1.33
CA ILE A 88 -4.75 -5.96 2.73
C ILE A 88 -5.96 -5.02 2.81
N LYS A 89 -7.00 -5.48 3.51
CA LYS A 89 -8.27 -4.75 3.70
C LYS A 89 -8.83 -5.09 5.06
N ASN A 90 -9.37 -4.10 5.78
CA ASN A 90 -9.94 -4.28 7.12
C ASN A 90 -8.96 -4.99 8.09
N GLY A 91 -7.67 -4.66 8.02
CA GLY A 91 -6.62 -5.27 8.82
C GLY A 91 -6.22 -6.70 8.45
N LYS A 92 -6.81 -7.28 7.41
CA LYS A 92 -6.62 -8.69 7.05
C LYS A 92 -5.97 -8.83 5.68
N PHE A 93 -5.10 -9.83 5.57
CA PHE A 93 -4.55 -10.28 4.30
C PHE A 93 -5.65 -11.01 3.52
N VAL A 94 -6.00 -10.46 2.37
CA VAL A 94 -6.97 -11.05 1.44
C VAL A 94 -6.21 -11.98 0.50
N ARG A 95 -6.68 -13.22 0.38
CA ARG A 95 -6.09 -14.20 -0.52
C ARG A 95 -6.58 -13.97 -1.94
N PHE A 96 -5.68 -14.18 -2.90
CA PHE A 96 -5.93 -14.27 -4.33
C PHE A 96 -4.92 -15.27 -4.91
N GLU A 97 -5.29 -15.96 -5.97
CA GLU A 97 -4.50 -17.01 -6.61
C GLU A 97 -3.56 -16.44 -7.67
N ASP A 98 -4.03 -15.44 -8.43
CA ASP A 98 -3.26 -14.82 -9.50
C ASP A 98 -3.56 -13.32 -9.67
N THR A 99 -2.86 -12.69 -10.62
CA THR A 99 -3.00 -11.26 -10.92
C THR A 99 -4.39 -10.91 -11.46
N THR A 100 -5.05 -11.84 -12.16
CA THR A 100 -6.40 -11.63 -12.70
C THR A 100 -7.39 -11.47 -11.56
N GLU A 101 -7.35 -12.39 -10.60
CA GLU A 101 -8.20 -12.32 -9.41
C GLU A 101 -7.92 -11.06 -8.58
N LEU A 102 -6.64 -10.68 -8.45
CA LEU A 102 -6.28 -9.44 -7.77
C LEU A 102 -6.89 -8.20 -8.45
N ILE A 103 -6.85 -8.12 -9.78
CA ILE A 103 -7.44 -7.01 -10.54
C ILE A 103 -8.96 -6.98 -10.34
N ASP A 104 -9.62 -8.14 -10.39
CA ASP A 104 -11.07 -8.23 -10.17
C ASP A 104 -11.47 -7.77 -8.76
N LEU A 105 -10.69 -8.16 -7.74
CA LEU A 105 -10.87 -7.69 -6.37
C LEU A 105 -10.70 -6.17 -6.26
N LEU A 106 -9.66 -5.61 -6.88
CA LEU A 106 -9.41 -4.17 -6.86
C LEU A 106 -10.52 -3.39 -7.57
N HIS A 107 -10.99 -3.87 -8.72
CA HIS A 107 -12.12 -3.25 -9.41
C HIS A 107 -13.36 -3.27 -8.51
N LYS A 108 -13.71 -4.42 -7.93
CA LYS A 108 -14.88 -4.53 -7.06
C LYS A 108 -14.80 -3.60 -5.84
N ASP A 109 -13.62 -3.46 -5.24
CA ASP A 109 -13.44 -2.72 -3.99
C ASP A 109 -13.22 -1.20 -4.20
N LEU A 110 -12.84 -0.76 -5.40
CA LEU A 110 -12.62 0.64 -5.76
C LEU A 110 -13.73 1.25 -6.63
N SER A 111 -14.73 0.46 -7.04
CA SER A 111 -15.89 0.91 -7.83
C SER A 111 -16.95 1.63 -7.01
#